data_AF-A0A349SUN6-F1
#
_entry.id   AF-A0A349SUN6-F1
#
_cell.length_a   1.000
_cell.length_b   1.000
_cell.length_c   1.000
_cell.angle_alpha   90.00
_cell.angle_beta   90.00
_cell.angle_gamma   90.00
#
_symmetry.space_group_name_H-M   'P 1'
#
loop_
_entity.id
_entity.type
_entity.pdbx_description
1 polymer ?
#
loop_
_entity_poly.entity_id
_entity_poly.type
_entity_poly.pdbx_seq_one_letter_code
_entity_poly.pdbx_strand_id
1 'polypeptide(L)' 'VFTDIESALAYVQEQGAPIVIKADGLAAGKGVIVAMTLDEAEAAIHDMLADNKFGDA' A
#
# COMPACT_ATOMS: atom_id res chain seq x y z
N VAL A 1 -1.37 -9.23 4.39
CA VAL A 1 -1.71 -7.92 5.00
C VAL A 1 -0.46 -7.46 5.72
N PHE A 2 0.01 -6.25 5.44
CA PHE A 2 1.17 -5.63 6.09
C PHE A 2 0.70 -4.46 6.95
N THR A 3 1.34 -4.23 8.09
CA THR A 3 1.01 -3.14 9.02
C THR A 3 2.13 -2.13 9.20
N ASP A 4 3.28 -2.37 8.56
CA ASP A 4 4.46 -1.53 8.55
C ASP A 4 4.98 -1.34 7.11
N ILE A 5 5.64 -0.21 6.90
CA ILE A 5 6.09 0.23 5.58
C ILE A 5 7.25 -0.64 5.08
N GLU A 6 8.21 -0.99 5.94
CA GLU A 6 9.40 -1.75 5.54
C GLU A 6 9.05 -3.12 4.96
N SER A 7 8.18 -3.87 5.65
CA SER A 7 7.75 -5.19 5.18
C SER A 7 6.96 -5.12 3.86
N ALA A 8 6.14 -4.06 3.69
CA ALA A 8 5.39 -3.85 2.46
C ALA A 8 6.31 -3.47 1.28
N LEU A 9 7.29 -2.60 1.51
CA LEU A 9 8.28 -2.17 0.50
C LEU A 9 9.14 -3.35 0.04
N ALA A 10 9.68 -4.13 0.99
CA ALA A 10 10.46 -5.33 0.67
C ALA A 10 9.67 -6.31 -0.20
N TYR A 11 8.38 -6.48 0.10
CA TYR A 11 7.51 -7.34 -0.67
C TYR A 11 7.30 -6.84 -2.11
N VAL A 12 6.99 -5.55 -2.32
CA VAL A 12 6.79 -5.03 -3.69
C VAL A 12 8.09 -5.01 -4.50
N GLN A 13 9.24 -4.83 -3.85
CA GLN A 13 10.55 -4.94 -4.50
C GLN A 13 10.84 -6.37 -4.96
N GLU A 14 10.44 -7.38 -4.19
CA GLU A 14 10.58 -8.79 -4.57
C GLU A 14 9.59 -9.19 -5.68
N GLN A 15 8.34 -8.73 -5.61
CA GLN A 15 7.31 -9.09 -6.60
C GLN A 15 7.45 -8.34 -7.93
N GLY A 16 7.90 -7.10 -7.90
CA GLY A 16 7.90 -6.22 -9.07
C GLY A 16 6.52 -5.65 -9.40
N ALA A 17 6.44 -4.95 -10.54
CA ALA A 17 5.22 -4.36 -11.08
C ALA A 17 4.81 -5.04 -12.40
N PRO A 18 3.51 -5.06 -12.78
CA PRO A 18 2.39 -4.40 -12.11
C PRO A 18 1.88 -5.15 -10.87
N ILE A 19 1.46 -4.40 -9.85
CA ILE A 19 0.95 -4.95 -8.59
C ILE A 19 -0.26 -4.17 -8.07
N VAL A 20 -1.16 -4.87 -7.39
CA VAL A 20 -2.35 -4.28 -6.77
C VAL A 20 -2.12 -4.12 -5.28
N ILE A 21 -2.25 -2.89 -4.79
CA ILE A 21 -2.13 -2.54 -3.37
C ILE A 21 -3.51 -2.19 -2.86
N LYS A 22 -3.89 -2.77 -1.71
CA LYS A 22 -5.19 -2.57 -1.09
C LYS A 22 -5.03 -2.23 0.38
N ALA A 23 -5.69 -1.15 0.82
CA ALA A 23 -5.91 -0.88 2.24
C ALA A 23 -6.96 -1.85 2.79
N ASP A 24 -6.62 -2.54 3.89
CA ASP A 24 -7.55 -3.45 4.55
C ASP A 24 -8.64 -2.66 5.31
N GLY A 25 -9.85 -3.22 5.41
CA GLY A 25 -10.95 -2.63 6.20
C GLY A 25 -11.81 -1.52 5.55
N LEU A 26 -11.46 -0.97 4.38
CA LEU A 26 -12.36 -0.02 3.69
C LEU A 26 -13.49 -0.76 2.96
N ALA A 27 -14.63 -0.89 3.64
CA ALA A 27 -15.88 -1.43 3.12
C ALA A 27 -16.55 -0.48 2.11
N ALA A 28 -15.91 -0.22 0.96
CA ALA A 28 -16.52 0.46 -0.20
C ALA A 28 -15.69 0.41 -1.51
N GLY A 29 -14.58 -0.34 -1.56
CA GLY A 29 -13.68 -0.31 -2.73
C GLY A 29 -12.89 1.00 -2.88
N LYS A 30 -12.90 1.88 -1.88
CA LYS A 30 -11.97 3.00 -1.75
C LYS A 30 -10.69 2.46 -1.11
N GLY A 31 -9.52 2.77 -1.68
CA GLY A 31 -8.24 2.27 -1.19
C GLY A 31 -7.66 1.05 -1.92
N VAL A 32 -8.00 0.87 -3.20
CA VAL A 32 -7.29 -0.05 -4.10
C VAL A 32 -6.54 0.78 -5.14
N ILE A 33 -5.23 0.54 -5.28
CA ILE A 33 -4.37 1.16 -6.29
C ILE A 33 -3.76 0.03 -7.14
N VAL A 34 -3.76 0.21 -8.46
CA VAL A 34 -3.01 -0.65 -9.38
C VAL A 34 -1.75 0.12 -9.77
N ALA A 35 -0.61 -0.28 -9.22
CA ALA A 35 0.68 0.32 -9.52
C ALA A 35 1.29 -0.39 -10.74
N MET A 36 1.62 0.38 -11.77
CA MET A 36 2.22 -0.10 -13.02
C MET A 36 3.75 -0.10 -12.96
N THR A 37 4.32 0.62 -12.01
CA THR A 37 5.76 0.70 -11.75
C THR A 37 6.06 0.43 -10.28
N LEU A 38 7.34 0.14 -9.97
CA LEU A 38 7.78 -0.01 -8.59
C LEU A 38 7.60 1.29 -7.82
N ASP A 39 7.98 2.43 -8.41
CA ASP A 39 7.85 3.75 -7.79
C ASP A 39 6.41 4.09 -7.42
N GLU A 40 5.44 3.74 -8.30
CA GLU A 40 4.01 3.88 -8.00
C GLU A 40 3.57 2.97 -6.85
N ALA A 41 4.14 1.77 -6.75
CA ALA A 41 3.85 0.83 -5.68
C ALA A 41 4.38 1.33 -4.33
N GLU A 42 5.63 1.83 -4.30
CA GLU A 42 6.24 2.40 -3.11
C GLU A 42 5.46 3.64 -2.63
N ALA A 43 5.11 4.55 -3.55
CA ALA A 43 4.29 5.73 -3.24
C ALA A 43 2.92 5.34 -2.65
N ALA A 44 2.23 4.37 -3.27
CA ALA A 44 0.95 3.88 -2.79
C ALA A 44 1.03 3.26 -1.38
N ILE A 45 2.11 2.54 -1.06
CA ILE A 45 2.35 1.99 0.29
C ILE A 45 2.51 3.12 1.30
N HIS A 46 3.31 4.14 0.96
CA HIS A 46 3.52 5.29 1.83
C HIS A 46 2.21 6.04 2.10
N ASP A 47 1.43 6.35 1.06
CA ASP A 47 0.15 7.04 1.21
C ASP A 47 -0.82 6.21 2.07
N MET A 48 -0.98 4.92 1.78
CA MET A 48 -1.96 4.07 2.47
C MET A 48 -1.61 3.77 3.93
N LEU A 49 -0.32 3.64 4.27
CA LEU A 49 0.12 3.33 5.64
C LEU A 49 0.41 4.60 6.47
N ALA A 50 0.73 5.73 5.85
CA ALA A 50 0.84 7.01 6.54
C ALA A 50 -0.54 7.55 6.92
N ASP A 51 -1.53 7.48 6.01
CA ASP A 51 -2.89 7.91 6.30
C ASP A 51 -3.57 7.04 7.37
N ASN A 52 -3.25 5.74 7.44
CA ASN A 52 -3.73 4.85 8.50
C ASN A 52 -2.98 5.00 9.84
N LYS A 53 -1.81 5.65 9.86
CA LYS A 53 -0.99 5.77 11.08
C LYS A 53 -1.35 6.96 11.98
N PHE A 54 -2.18 7.90 11.51
CA PHE A 54 -2.61 9.07 12.30
C PHE A 54 -4.10 9.07 12.66
N GLY A 55 -4.76 7.92 12.57
CA GLY A 55 -6.14 7.75 13.04
C GLY A 55 -6.23 7.54 14.55
N ASP A 56 -5.74 8.49 15.35
CA ASP A 56 -6.31 8.69 16.68
C ASP A 56 -7.66 9.39 16.48
N ALA A 57 -8.75 8.64 16.69
CA ALA A 57 -10.07 9.16 16.98
C ALA A 57 -10.41 8.83 18.44
#